data_AF-A0AAU6WA99-F1
#
_entry.id   AF-A0AAU6WA99-F1
#
_cell.length_a   1.000
_cell.length_b   1.000
_cell.length_c   1.000
_cell.angle_alpha   90.00
_cell.angle_beta   90.00
_cell.angle_gamma   90.00
#
_symmetry.space_group_name_H-M   'P 1'
#
loop_
_entity.id
_entity.type
_entity.pdbx_description
1 polymer ?
#
loop_
_entity_poly.entity_id
_entity_poly.type
_entity_poly.pdbx_seq_one_letter_code
_entity_poly.pdbx_strand_id
1 'polypeptide(L)'
;MDIIKIILQVLLGLTSVLLTLLILLHKGRGGGMSDMFGGGMTSSMGSSGVAERNLNRITIILGLIWGAVIIGLALVLRFSAEG
;
A
#
# COMPACT_ATOMS: atom_id res chain seq x y z
N MET A 1 -26.97 9.11 4.84
CA MET A 1 -25.67 8.43 5.07
C MET A 1 -24.67 8.73 3.96
N ASP A 2 -25.00 9.66 3.07
CA ASP A 2 -24.29 9.86 1.81
C ASP A 2 -22.95 10.57 2.00
N ILE A 3 -22.89 11.52 2.94
CA ILE A 3 -21.64 12.23 3.28
C ILE A 3 -20.58 11.25 3.76
N ILE A 4 -20.92 10.34 4.68
CA ILE A 4 -19.98 9.33 5.22
C ILE A 4 -19.50 8.41 4.09
N LYS A 5 -20.42 7.97 3.22
CA LYS A 5 -20.09 7.14 2.06
C LYS A 5 -19.14 7.85 1.09
N ILE A 6 -19.40 9.12 0.79
CA ILE A 6 -18.55 9.95 -0.09
C ILE A 6 -17.15 10.09 0.51
N ILE A 7 -17.05 10.38 1.81
CA ILE A 7 -15.76 10.49 2.51
C ILE A 7 -14.98 9.18 2.42
N LEU A 8 -15.62 8.03 2.69
CA LEU A 8 -14.97 6.71 2.60
C LEU A 8 -14.54 6.38 1.16
N GLN A 9 -15.34 6.73 0.16
CA GLN A 9 -15.00 6.52 -1.25
C GLN A 9 -13.79 7.38 -1.68
N VAL A 10 -13.76 8.65 -1.28
CA VAL A 10 -12.62 9.55 -1.57
C VAL A 10 -11.36 9.04 -0.87
N LEU A 11 -11.47 8.66 0.41
CA LEU A 11 -10.36 8.07 1.16
C LEU A 11 -9.85 6.79 0.50
N LEU A 12 -10.74 5.89 0.08
CA LEU A 12 -10.38 4.65 -0.58
C LEU A 12 -9.64 4.91 -1.90
N GLY A 13 -10.15 5.82 -2.73
CA GLY A 13 -9.50 6.20 -3.98
C GLY A 13 -8.10 6.79 -3.74
N LEU A 14 -7.99 7.76 -2.82
CA LEU A 14 -6.73 8.41 -2.51
C LEU A 14 -5.68 7.43 -1.96
N THR A 15 -6.07 6.59 -1.00
CA THR A 15 -5.18 5.61 -0.39
C THR A 15 -4.77 4.52 -1.39
N SER A 16 -5.63 4.14 -2.34
CA SER A 16 -5.29 3.20 -3.43
C SER A 16 -4.22 3.77 -4.37
N VAL A 17 -4.37 5.02 -4.80
CA VAL A 17 -3.38 5.70 -5.65
C VAL A 17 -2.05 5.84 -4.91
N LEU A 18 -2.09 6.30 -3.65
CA LEU A 18 -0.87 6.42 -2.83
C LEU A 18 -0.17 5.07 -2.64
N LEU A 19 -0.90 4.00 -2.29
CA LEU A 19 -0.33 2.66 -2.15
C LEU A 19 0.33 2.18 -3.45
N THR A 20 -0.32 2.40 -4.59
CA THR A 20 0.23 2.02 -5.89
C THR A 20 1.57 2.71 -6.14
N LEU A 21 1.64 4.03 -5.91
CA LEU A 21 2.88 4.81 -6.04
C LEU A 21 3.96 4.36 -5.05
N LEU A 22 3.59 4.14 -3.79
CA LEU A 22 4.49 3.65 -2.74
C LEU A 22 5.07 2.27 -3.09
N ILE A 23 4.26 1.35 -3.58
CA ILE A 23 4.70 0.02 -4.01
C ILE A 23 5.63 0.12 -5.22
N LEU A 24 5.33 0.98 -6.20
CA LEU A 24 6.22 1.21 -7.34
C LEU A 24 7.58 1.78 -6.91
N LEU A 25 7.60 2.63 -5.87
CA LEU A 25 8.83 3.16 -5.30
C LEU A 25 9.70 2.07 -4.64
N HIS A 26 9.13 0.93 -4.21
CA HIS A 26 9.90 -0.22 -3.74
C HIS A 26 10.65 -0.95 -4.88
N LYS A 27 10.16 -0.84 -6.12
CA LYS A 27 10.67 -1.62 -7.27
C LYS A 27 11.99 -1.07 -7.87
N GLY A 28 12.60 -0.07 -7.24
CA GLY A 28 13.88 0.51 -7.68
C GLY A 28 15.10 -0.42 -7.55
N ARG A 29 15.01 -1.59 -6.90
CA ARG A 29 16.11 -2.56 -6.79
C ARG A 29 15.57 -3.99 -6.92
N GLY A 30 16.11 -4.80 -7.85
CA GLY A 30 15.77 -6.22 -8.00
C GLY A 30 15.07 -6.63 -9.30
N GLY A 31 14.83 -5.71 -10.24
CA GLY A 31 14.11 -5.99 -11.50
C GLY A 31 14.97 -6.42 -12.69
N GLY A 32 16.29 -6.54 -12.53
CA GLY A 32 17.21 -6.91 -13.61
C GLY A 32 17.26 -8.43 -13.81
N MET A 33 17.46 -8.88 -15.06
CA MET A 33 17.65 -10.32 -15.35
C MET A 33 18.77 -10.93 -14.50
N SER A 34 19.83 -10.18 -14.19
CA SER A 34 20.92 -10.62 -13.31
C SER A 34 20.46 -10.98 -11.90
N ASP A 35 19.49 -10.25 -11.32
CA ASP A 35 18.95 -10.56 -9.99
C ASP A 35 18.03 -11.80 -10.03
N MET A 36 17.35 -12.01 -11.17
CA MET A 36 16.50 -13.19 -11.41
C MET A 36 17.30 -14.47 -11.74
N PHE A 37 18.52 -14.32 -12.28
CA PHE A 37 19.43 -15.43 -12.63
C PHE A 37 20.58 -15.64 -11.62
N GLY A 38 20.42 -15.20 -10.37
CA GLY A 38 21.34 -15.55 -9.29
C GLY A 38 22.58 -14.67 -9.13
N GLY A 39 22.58 -13.45 -9.68
CA GLY A 39 23.67 -12.46 -9.61
C GLY A 39 23.92 -11.85 -8.21
N GLY A 40 23.43 -12.47 -7.14
CA GLY A 40 23.36 -11.87 -5.79
C GLY A 40 24.27 -12.48 -4.72
N MET A 41 25.16 -13.44 -5.03
CA MET A 41 25.91 -14.15 -3.98
C MET A 41 26.95 -13.29 -3.22
N THR A 42 27.22 -12.05 -3.62
CA THR A 42 28.27 -11.21 -3.00
C THR A 42 27.90 -9.76 -2.66
N SER A 43 26.69 -9.26 -2.96
CA SER A 43 26.45 -7.80 -3.01
C SER A 43 25.28 -7.23 -2.18
N SER A 44 24.70 -7.97 -1.24
CA SER A 44 23.51 -7.50 -0.49
C SER A 44 23.78 -6.92 0.92
N MET A 45 25.04 -6.82 1.37
CA MET A 45 25.31 -6.60 2.80
C MET A 45 25.38 -5.12 3.25
N GLY A 46 24.99 -4.14 2.41
CA GLY A 46 25.36 -2.74 2.67
C GLY A 46 24.32 -1.65 2.47
N SER A 47 23.10 -1.92 2.00
CA SER A 47 22.13 -0.85 1.70
C SER A 47 20.76 -1.08 2.34
N SER A 48 20.72 -1.43 3.62
CA SER A 48 19.50 -1.25 4.43
C SER A 48 19.38 0.24 4.78
N GLY A 49 19.11 1.06 3.77
CA GLY A 49 18.96 2.49 3.94
C GLY A 49 17.84 2.75 4.93
N VAL A 50 18.05 3.66 5.88
CA VAL A 50 17.00 4.11 6.81
C VAL A 50 15.72 4.52 6.05
N ALA A 51 15.90 5.08 4.85
CA ALA A 51 14.83 5.39 3.91
C ALA A 51 14.00 4.17 3.47
N GLU A 52 14.62 3.02 3.20
CA GLU A 52 13.93 1.80 2.77
C GLU A 52 13.09 1.20 3.91
N ARG A 53 13.68 1.13 5.11
CA ARG A 53 12.97 0.67 6.32
C ARG A 53 11.78 1.58 6.65
N ASN A 54 11.96 2.89 6.46
CA ASN A 54 10.90 3.87 6.68
C ASN A 54 9.79 3.74 5.62
N LEU A 55 10.14 3.60 4.35
CA LEU A 55 9.21 3.42 3.24
C LEU A 55 8.34 2.16 3.42
N ASN A 56 8.96 1.05 3.83
CA ASN A 56 8.23 -0.19 4.14
C ASN A 56 7.22 0.02 5.29
N ARG A 57 7.66 0.69 6.37
CA ARG A 57 6.79 0.97 7.52
C ARG A 57 5.60 1.85 7.15
N ILE A 58 5.82 2.90 6.37
CA ILE A 58 4.75 3.78 5.86
C ILE A 58 3.76 2.98 5.01
N THR A 59 4.27 2.13 4.12
CA THR A 59 3.43 1.34 3.21
C THR A 59 2.56 0.33 3.95
N ILE A 60 3.11 -0.34 4.97
CA ILE A 60 2.34 -1.25 5.82
C ILE A 60 1.24 -0.49 6.57
N ILE A 61 1.56 0.63 7.20
CA ILE A 61 0.57 1.45 7.93
C ILE A 61 -0.52 1.93 6.99
N LEU A 62 -0.16 2.44 5.81
CA LEU A 62 -1.13 2.90 4.82
C LEU A 62 -1.99 1.75 4.29
N GLY A 63 -1.43 0.55 4.12
CA GLY A 63 -2.15 -0.66 3.74
C GLY A 63 -3.20 -1.07 4.76
N LEU A 64 -2.87 -0.98 6.05
CA LEU A 64 -3.83 -1.23 7.14
C LEU A 64 -4.97 -0.20 7.13
N ILE A 65 -4.66 1.08 6.93
CA ILE A 65 -5.67 2.15 6.82
C ILE A 65 -6.58 1.91 5.62
N TRP A 66 -6.00 1.60 4.45
CA TRP A 66 -6.76 1.27 3.24
C TRP A 66 -7.72 0.09 3.46
N GLY A 67 -7.24 -0.99 4.08
CA GLY A 67 -8.07 -2.15 4.44
C GLY A 67 -9.20 -1.80 5.42
N ALA A 68 -8.92 -0.99 6.43
CA ALA A 68 -9.94 -0.51 7.37
C ALA A 68 -11.02 0.34 6.68
N VAL A 69 -10.65 1.19 5.70
CA VAL A 69 -11.60 1.97 4.91
C VAL A 69 -12.50 1.07 4.06
N ILE A 70 -11.97 -0.01 3.47
CA ILE A 70 -12.78 -0.99 2.74
C ILE A 70 -13.82 -1.64 3.65
N ILE A 71 -13.41 -2.09 4.84
CA ILE A 71 -14.30 -2.71 5.82
C ILE A 71 -15.37 -1.70 6.24
N GLY A 72 -14.99 -0.46 6.56
CA GLY A 72 -15.92 0.61 6.90
C GLY A 72 -16.94 0.89 5.81
N LEU A 73 -16.50 0.94 4.54
CA LEU A 73 -17.39 1.14 3.40
C LEU A 73 -18.33 -0.05 3.21
N ALA A 74 -17.85 -1.28 3.38
CA ALA A 74 -18.67 -2.49 3.31
C ALA A 74 -19.75 -2.51 4.41
N LEU A 75 -19.41 -2.11 5.64
CA LEU A 75 -20.37 -2.01 6.73
C LEU A 75 -21.43 -0.93 6.46
N VAL A 76 -21.02 0.26 5.99
CA VAL A 76 -21.97 1.33 5.62
C VAL A 76 -22.91 0.85 4.52
N LEU A 77 -22.40 0.21 3.47
CA LEU A 77 -23.24 -0.37 2.41
C LEU A 77 -24.22 -1.42 2.95
N ARG A 78 -23.77 -2.28 3.86
CA ARG A 78 -24.60 -3.34 4.44
C ARG A 78 -25.77 -2.77 5.24
N PHE A 79 -25.50 -1.83 6.15
CA PHE A 79 -26.54 -1.26 7.02
C PHE A 79 -27.39 -0.17 6.34
N SER A 80 -26.88 0.45 5.26
CA SER A 80 -27.69 1.35 4.43
C SER A 80 -28.63 0.61 3.47
N ALA A 81 -28.39 -0.68 3.17
CA ALA A 81 -29.26 -1.47 2.30
C ALA A 81 -30.45 -2.12 3.05
N GLU A 82 -30.40 -2.16 4.38
CA GLU A 82 -31.42 -2.79 5.24
C GLU A 82 -32.41 -1.78 5.86
N GLY A 83 -32.35 -0.49 5.48
CA GLY A 83 -33.29 0.57 5.91
C GLY A 83 -33.95 1.26 4.74
#